data_AF-A0A358DI48-F1
#
_entry.id   AF-A0A358DI48-F1
#
_cell.length_a   1.000
_cell.length_b   1.000
_cell.length_c   1.000
_cell.angle_alpha   90.00
_cell.angle_beta   90.00
_cell.angle_gamma   90.00
#
_symmetry.space_group_name_H-M   'P 1'
#
loop_
_entity.id
_entity.type
_entity.pdbx_description
1 polymer ?
#
loop_
_entity_poly.entity_id
_entity_poly.type
_entity_poly.pdbx_seq_one_letter_code
_entity_poly.pdbx_strand_id
1 'polypeptide(L)'
;MLIQLILSVMPMFVCLFWVVLLLCDNNRNLPKNYLAFFLSLSAINYFVHAAFFNRQYDLFAFTDNIWVFTSLSSYPLYYYYIRLLTR
;
A
#
# COMPACT_ATOMS: atom_id res chain seq x y z
N MET A 1 1.63 -9.34 22.18
CA MET A 1 0.40 -9.76 21.48
C MET A 1 -0.32 -8.56 20.86
N LEU A 2 -0.82 -7.59 21.63
CA LEU A 2 -1.51 -6.40 21.09
C LEU A 2 -0.58 -5.42 20.35
N ILE A 3 0.59 -5.12 20.92
CA ILE A 3 1.56 -4.18 20.30
C ILE A 3 2.04 -4.67 18.94
N GLN A 4 2.31 -5.97 18.80
CA GLN A 4 2.70 -6.58 17.53
C GLN A 4 1.59 -6.47 16.48
N LEU A 5 0.33 -6.71 16.87
CA LEU A 5 -0.82 -6.53 15.99
C LEU A 5 -0.93 -5.09 15.51
N ILE A 6 -0.82 -4.12 16.42
CA ILE A 6 -0.86 -2.69 16.08
C ILE A 6 0.25 -2.33 15.10
N LEU A 7 1.51 -2.68 15.43
CA LEU A 7 2.66 -2.33 14.60
C LEU A 7 2.64 -3.00 13.22
N SER A 8 2.13 -4.24 13.13
CA SER A 8 2.05 -4.96 11.86
C SER A 8 0.96 -4.44 10.93
N VAL A 9 -0.18 -3.98 11.47
CA VAL A 9 -1.32 -3.49 10.68
C VAL A 9 -1.23 -1.98 10.40
N MET A 10 -0.52 -1.22 11.24
CA MET A 10 -0.40 0.23 11.14
C MET A 10 0.02 0.75 9.75
N PRO A 11 1.01 0.16 9.05
CA PRO A 11 1.39 0.63 7.72
C PRO A 11 0.25 0.56 6.70
N MET A 12 -0.51 -0.54 6.72
CA MET A 12 -1.71 -0.71 5.87
C MET A 12 -2.75 0.36 6.19
N PHE A 13 -3.03 0.60 7.48
CA PHE A 13 -3.99 1.61 7.91
C PHE A 13 -3.60 3.02 7.46
N VAL A 14 -2.32 3.39 7.60
CA VAL A 14 -1.82 4.69 7.15
C VAL A 14 -2.01 4.86 5.64
N CYS A 15 -1.70 3.83 4.83
CA CYS A 15 -1.96 3.88 3.40
C CYS A 15 -3.44 4.07 3.08
N LEU A 16 -4.34 3.29 3.69
CA LEU A 16 -5.78 3.40 3.45
C LEU A 16 -6.33 4.76 3.88
N PHE A 17 -5.88 5.30 5.01
CA PHE A 17 -6.24 6.64 5.47
C PHE A 17 -5.91 7.70 4.41
N TRP A 18 -4.70 7.67 3.85
CA TRP A 18 -4.31 8.59 2.80
C TRP A 18 -5.05 8.38 1.49
N VAL A 19 -5.36 7.13 1.12
CA VAL A 19 -6.20 6.83 -0.06
C VAL A 19 -7.56 7.52 0.08
N VAL A 20 -8.24 7.36 1.21
CA VAL A 20 -9.54 8.00 1.45
C VAL A 20 -9.43 9.51 1.35
N LEU A 21 -8.45 10.13 2.02
CA LEU A 21 -8.26 11.58 1.96
C LEU A 21 -8.01 12.10 0.54
N LEU A 22 -7.15 11.43 -0.23
CA LEU A 22 -6.81 11.84 -1.60
C LEU A 22 -7.99 11.65 -2.57
N LEU A 23 -8.86 10.66 -2.33
CA LEU A 23 -10.05 10.43 -3.14
C LEU A 23 -11.21 11.38 -2.79
N CYS A 24 -11.31 11.81 -1.53
CA CYS A 24 -12.30 12.77 -1.06
C CYS A 24 -11.94 14.24 -1.34
N ASP A 25 -10.70 14.54 -1.72
CA ASP A 25 -10.28 15.88 -2.09
C ASP A 25 -11.05 16.35 -3.34
N ASN A 26 -11.69 17.53 -3.26
CA ASN A 26 -12.48 18.09 -4.36
C ASN A 26 -11.60 18.58 -5.53
N ASN A 27 -10.33 18.92 -5.26
CA ASN A 27 -9.37 19.39 -6.26
C ASN A 27 -8.46 18.23 -6.72
N ARG A 28 -9.08 17.24 -7.37
CA ARG A 28 -8.40 16.03 -7.86
C ARG A 28 -7.53 16.37 -9.06
N ASN A 29 -6.23 16.19 -8.90
CA ASN A 29 -5.25 16.30 -9.98
C ASN A 29 -4.69 14.92 -10.31
N LEU A 30 -4.12 14.79 -11.51
CA LEU A 30 -3.55 13.53 -11.98
C LEU A 30 -2.45 12.97 -11.03
N PRO A 31 -1.53 13.78 -10.44
CA PRO A 31 -0.60 13.31 -9.41
C PRO A 31 -1.26 12.76 -8.16
N LYS A 32 -2.32 13.41 -7.66
CA LYS A 32 -3.06 12.97 -6.46
C LYS A 32 -3.78 11.64 -6.70
N ASN A 33 -4.45 11.52 -7.85
CA ASN A 33 -5.13 10.29 -8.24
C ASN A 33 -4.14 9.13 -8.40
N TYR A 34 -2.98 9.40 -9.02
CA TYR A 34 -1.93 8.40 -9.17
C TYR A 34 -1.33 7.99 -7.81
N LEU A 35 -1.11 8.95 -6.90
CA LEU A 35 -0.66 8.66 -5.54
C LEU A 35 -1.66 7.79 -4.77
N ALA A 36 -2.96 8.07 -4.89
CA ALA A 36 -4.00 7.24 -4.28
C ALA A 36 -3.99 5.81 -4.83
N PHE A 37 -3.79 5.63 -6.14
CA PHE A 37 -3.61 4.31 -6.74
C PHE A 37 -2.37 3.60 -6.21
N PHE A 38 -1.23 4.28 -6.15
CA PHE A 38 0.02 3.71 -5.65
C PHE A 38 -0.12 3.29 -4.16
N LEU A 39 -0.68 4.16 -3.32
CA LEU A 39 -0.94 3.85 -1.91
C LEU A 39 -1.93 2.69 -1.73
N SER A 40 -2.88 2.50 -2.64
CA SER A 40 -3.79 1.35 -2.62
C SER A 40 -3.03 0.03 -2.85
N LEU A 41 -2.09 0.02 -3.79
CA LEU A 41 -1.18 -1.12 -4.01
C LEU A 41 -0.25 -1.35 -2.82
N SER A 42 0.28 -0.29 -2.21
CA SER A 42 1.08 -0.40 -0.98
C SER A 42 0.26 -0.94 0.19
N ALA A 43 -1.03 -0.58 0.32
CA ALA A 43 -1.90 -1.14 1.35
C ALA A 43 -2.07 -2.65 1.19
N ILE A 44 -2.24 -3.15 -0.04
CA ILE A 44 -2.30 -4.59 -0.33
C ILE A 44 -0.99 -5.26 0.05
N ASN A 45 0.16 -4.67 -0.29
CA ASN A 45 1.47 -5.20 0.09
C ASN A 45 1.62 -5.32 1.62
N TYR A 46 1.27 -4.26 2.35
CA TYR A 46 1.33 -4.24 3.81
C TYR A 46 0.33 -5.19 4.48
N PHE A 47 -0.81 -5.46 3.85
CA PHE A 47 -1.73 -6.51 4.30
C PHE A 47 -1.03 -7.89 4.31
N VAL A 48 -0.30 -8.23 3.25
CA VAL A 48 0.42 -9.51 3.19
C VAL A 48 1.57 -9.56 4.21
N HIS A 49 2.29 -8.44 4.40
CA HIS A 49 3.26 -8.32 5.50
C HIS A 49 2.61 -8.54 6.88
N ALA A 50 1.43 -7.95 7.12
CA ALA A 50 0.70 -8.15 8.37
C ALA A 50 0.31 -9.61 8.58
N ALA A 51 -0.12 -10.33 7.52
CA ALA A 51 -0.42 -11.75 7.60
C ALA A 51 0.80 -12.57 8.08
N PHE A 52 1.98 -12.33 7.49
CA PHE A 52 3.23 -12.98 7.90
C PHE A 52 3.59 -12.70 9.37
N PHE A 53 3.59 -11.42 9.76
CA PHE A 53 3.98 -11.03 11.13
C PHE A 53 2.98 -11.47 12.21
N ASN A 54 1.71 -11.67 11.86
CA ASN A 54 0.70 -12.24 12.77
C ASN A 54 0.60 -13.77 12.69
N ARG A 55 1.59 -14.44 12.06
CA ARG A 55 1.70 -15.91 11.95
C ARG A 55 0.54 -16.56 11.20
N GLN A 56 -0.12 -15.82 10.31
CA GLN A 56 -1.17 -16.32 9.42
C GLN A 56 -0.52 -16.89 8.14
N TYR A 57 0.20 -18.00 8.29
CA TYR A 57 1.05 -18.52 7.22
C TYR A 57 0.27 -19.09 6.03
N ASP A 58 -0.92 -19.67 6.25
CA ASP A 58 -1.76 -20.16 5.15
C ASP A 58 -2.23 -19.01 4.26
N LEU A 59 -2.62 -17.89 4.89
CA LEU A 59 -2.99 -16.66 4.18
C LEU A 59 -1.80 -16.05 3.45
N PHE A 60 -0.62 -16.03 4.09
CA PHE A 60 0.61 -15.57 3.47
C PHE A 60 0.97 -16.41 2.23
N ALA A 61 0.96 -17.74 2.35
CA ALA A 61 1.27 -18.64 1.25
C ALA A 61 0.31 -18.48 0.07
N PHE A 62 -0.98 -18.27 0.34
CA PHE A 62 -1.98 -17.97 -0.70
C PHE A 62 -1.73 -16.61 -1.38
N THR A 63 -1.25 -15.61 -0.64
CA THR A 63 -1.05 -14.24 -1.11
C THR A 63 0.39 -13.91 -1.53
N ASP A 64 1.30 -14.89 -1.53
CA ASP A 64 2.73 -14.68 -1.83
C ASP A 64 2.96 -14.09 -3.24
N ASN A 65 2.23 -14.59 -4.25
CA ASN A 65 2.29 -14.03 -5.60
C ASN A 65 1.88 -12.55 -5.65
N ILE A 66 0.89 -12.15 -4.83
CA ILE A 66 0.42 -10.76 -4.72
C ILE A 66 1.52 -9.93 -4.04
N TRP A 67 2.16 -10.46 -3.01
CA TRP A 67 3.28 -9.79 -2.34
C TRP A 67 4.45 -9.55 -3.28
N VAL A 68 4.87 -10.54 -4.06
CA VAL A 68 5.94 -10.40 -5.06
C VAL A 68 5.57 -9.34 -6.10
N PHE A 69 4.36 -9.41 -6.68
CA PHE A 69 3.89 -8.45 -7.67
C PHE A 69 3.87 -7.02 -7.12
N THR A 70 3.26 -6.82 -5.96
CA THR A 70 3.13 -5.48 -5.35
C THR A 70 4.51 -4.91 -4.95
N SER A 71 5.41 -5.76 -4.46
CA SER A 71 6.80 -5.36 -4.14
C SER A 71 7.56 -4.90 -5.38
N LEU A 72 7.49 -5.67 -6.48
CA LEU A 72 8.18 -5.33 -7.73
C LEU A 72 7.53 -4.14 -8.45
N SER A 73 6.20 -4.03 -8.43
CA SER A 73 5.48 -2.92 -9.05
C SER A 73 5.75 -1.58 -8.35
N SER A 74 6.11 -1.58 -7.06
CA SER A 74 6.35 -0.35 -6.31
C SER A 74 7.49 0.50 -6.90
N TYR A 75 8.50 -0.11 -7.51
CA TYR A 75 9.62 0.59 -8.14
C TYR A 75 9.20 1.45 -9.35
N PRO A 76 8.61 0.89 -10.43
CA PRO A 76 8.16 1.70 -11.56
C PRO A 76 7.03 2.66 -11.17
N LEU A 77 6.16 2.29 -10.22
CA LEU A 77 5.09 3.16 -9.77
C LEU A 77 5.63 4.41 -9.06
N TYR A 78 6.59 4.23 -8.17
CA TYR A 78 7.28 5.32 -7.49
C TYR A 78 7.98 6.24 -8.50
N TYR A 79 8.74 5.67 -9.45
CA TYR A 79 9.41 6.44 -10.49
C TYR A 79 8.43 7.29 -11.31
N TYR A 80 7.33 6.70 -11.76
CA TYR A 80 6.31 7.42 -12.53
C TYR A 80 5.67 8.54 -11.71
N TYR A 81 5.41 8.33 -10.41
CA TYR A 81 4.88 9.37 -9.55
C TYR A 81 5.81 10.58 -9.45
N ILE A 82 7.13 10.36 -9.28
CA ILE A 82 8.11 11.46 -9.25
C ILE A 82 8.11 12.21 -10.59
N ARG A 83 8.14 11.50 -11.72
CA ARG A 83 8.07 12.10 -13.06
C ARG A 83 6.81 12.96 -13.27
N LEU A 84 5.74 12.63 -12.58
CA LEU A 84 4.47 13.34 -12.66
C LEU A 84 4.46 14.63 -11.84
N LEU A 85 5.29 14.70 -10.80
CA LEU A 85 5.49 15.89 -9.97
C LEU A 85 6.53 16.84 -10.54
N THR A 86 7.57 16.32 -11.20
CA THR A 86 8.76 17.08 -11.61
C THR A 86 8.81 17.36 -13.11
N ARG A 87 7.66 17.56 -13.77
CA ARG A 87 7.66 18.06 -15.15
C ARG A 87 8.31 19.42 -15.24
#